data_AF-A0A559PQG8-F1
#
_entry.id   AF-A0A559PQG8-F1
#
_cell.length_a   1.000
_cell.length_b   1.000
_cell.length_c   1.000
_cell.angle_alpha   90.00
_cell.angle_beta   90.00
_cell.angle_gamma   90.00
#
_symmetry.space_group_name_H-M   'P 1'
#
loop_
_entity.id
_entity.type
_entity.pdbx_description
1 polymer ?
#
loop_
_entity_poly.entity_id
_entity_poly.type
_entity_poly.pdbx_seq_one_letter_code
_entity_poly.pdbx_strand_id
1 'polypeptide(L)'
;MKRKRILKKLNKIKQEHLIHLTPRKNKKGKYYSGTFQVQNHLELMYLITNLIKVCILALEENECLNDKQIPQPKYNVNEVLRHTLQLIPFEEHQFIDQVVDLLDNLNGDNDG
;
A
#
# COMPACT_ATOMS: atom_id res chain seq x y z
N MET A 1 14.68 9.38 30.65
CA MET A 1 15.36 9.61 29.35
C MET A 1 15.04 8.55 28.27
N LYS A 2 14.92 7.24 28.59
CA LYS A 2 14.63 6.14 27.64
C LYS A 2 13.40 6.38 26.75
N ARG A 3 12.24 6.78 27.33
CA ARG A 3 10.98 7.09 26.60
C ARG A 3 11.12 8.17 25.51
N LYS A 4 11.82 9.28 25.81
CA LYS A 4 12.00 10.39 24.86
C LYS A 4 12.90 9.97 23.67
N ARG A 5 13.87 9.09 23.91
CA ARG A 5 14.74 8.52 22.87
C ARG A 5 13.97 7.58 21.93
N ILE A 6 13.13 6.70 22.50
CA ILE A 6 12.27 5.78 21.75
C ILE A 6 11.30 6.54 20.86
N LEU A 7 10.61 7.54 21.41
CA LEU A 7 9.66 8.37 20.65
C LEU A 7 10.34 9.11 19.49
N LYS A 8 11.58 9.60 19.68
CA LYS A 8 12.36 10.23 18.61
C LYS A 8 12.70 9.23 17.50
N LYS A 9 13.07 7.99 17.84
CA LYS A 9 13.36 6.93 16.87
C LYS A 9 12.10 6.54 16.08
N LEU A 10 10.97 6.33 16.76
CA LEU A 10 9.67 6.05 16.13
C LEU A 10 9.22 7.15 15.16
N ASN A 11 9.32 8.42 15.56
CA ASN A 11 8.96 9.54 14.68
C ASN A 11 9.86 9.64 13.46
N LYS A 12 11.14 9.28 13.59
CA LYS A 12 12.07 9.22 12.45
C LYS A 12 11.65 8.12 11.46
N ILE A 13 11.47 6.89 11.95
CA ILE A 13 11.02 5.74 11.15
C ILE A 13 9.69 6.05 10.46
N LYS A 14 8.76 6.70 11.16
CA LYS A 14 7.46 7.14 10.60
C LYS A 14 7.64 8.09 9.41
N GLN A 15 8.50 9.09 9.52
CA GLN A 15 8.71 10.08 8.44
C GLN A 15 9.39 9.46 7.22
N GLU A 16 10.24 8.45 7.43
CA GLU A 16 10.97 7.77 6.37
C GLU A 16 10.09 6.78 5.60
N HIS A 17 9.11 6.16 6.29
CA HIS A 17 8.43 4.97 5.77
C HIS A 17 6.89 5.04 5.67
N LEU A 18 6.19 6.00 6.30
CA LEU A 18 4.73 6.17 6.14
C LEU A 18 4.39 7.28 5.13
N ILE A 19 4.45 6.98 3.84
CA ILE A 19 4.35 7.96 2.74
C ILE A 19 3.14 7.74 1.80
N HIS A 20 2.56 6.55 1.73
CA HIS A 20 1.50 6.18 0.78
C HIS A 20 0.18 6.92 0.99
N LEU A 21 -0.15 7.32 2.22
CA LEU A 21 -1.33 8.13 2.52
C LEU A 21 -1.05 9.64 2.51
N THR A 22 0.17 10.04 2.10
CA THR A 22 0.57 11.45 2.12
C THR A 22 0.34 12.10 0.75
N PRO A 23 -0.34 13.26 0.67
CA PRO A 23 -0.54 13.96 -0.59
C PRO A 23 0.80 14.31 -1.26
N ARG A 24 1.06 13.78 -2.46
CA ARG A 24 2.24 14.16 -3.24
C ARG A 24 1.93 15.39 -4.10
N LYS A 25 2.72 16.46 -3.94
CA LYS A 25 2.73 17.61 -4.87
C LYS A 25 3.73 17.31 -5.98
N ASN A 26 3.31 17.35 -7.24
CA ASN A 26 4.20 17.10 -8.38
C ASN A 26 4.43 18.38 -9.20
N LYS A 27 5.62 18.56 -9.78
CA LYS A 27 6.08 19.79 -10.48
C LYS A 27 6.26 19.65 -12.00
N LYS A 28 5.74 18.59 -12.64
CA LYS A 28 5.98 18.33 -14.07
C LYS A 28 4.69 18.45 -14.88
N GLY A 29 4.69 19.33 -15.90
CA GLY A 29 3.71 19.40 -17.00
C GLY A 29 2.22 19.47 -16.63
N LYS A 30 1.33 19.37 -17.64
CA LYS A 30 -0.11 19.14 -17.44
C LYS A 30 -0.37 17.64 -17.42
N TYR A 31 -0.56 17.08 -16.23
CA TYR A 31 -1.03 15.72 -16.02
C TYR A 31 -2.15 15.75 -14.99
N TYR A 32 -3.15 14.89 -15.18
CA TYR A 32 -4.24 14.71 -14.21
C TYR A 32 -4.04 13.36 -13.54
N SER A 33 -3.88 13.37 -12.21
CA SER A 33 -3.79 12.15 -11.42
C SER A 33 -5.16 11.84 -10.83
N GLY A 34 -5.67 10.63 -11.06
CA GLY A 34 -6.71 10.06 -10.21
C GLY A 34 -6.09 9.61 -8.88
N THR A 35 -6.75 9.90 -7.77
CA THR A 35 -6.34 9.45 -6.43
C THR A 35 -7.39 8.50 -5.86
N PHE A 36 -6.94 7.40 -5.27
CA PHE A 36 -7.82 6.55 -4.47
C PHE A 36 -8.03 7.19 -3.10
N GLN A 37 -9.29 7.38 -2.72
CA GLN A 37 -9.65 7.91 -1.41
C GLN A 37 -9.77 6.73 -0.44
N VAL A 38 -8.88 6.68 0.54
CA VAL A 38 -8.88 5.69 1.63
C VAL A 38 -8.58 6.41 2.95
N GLN A 39 -9.22 5.98 4.03
CA GLN A 39 -9.13 6.60 5.35
C GLN A 39 -7.88 6.16 6.13
N ASN A 40 -7.37 4.97 5.86
CA ASN A 40 -6.22 4.40 6.56
C ASN A 40 -5.56 3.26 5.76
N HIS A 41 -4.44 2.74 6.28
CA HIS A 41 -3.66 1.69 5.62
C HIS A 41 -4.42 0.36 5.50
N LEU A 42 -5.32 0.05 6.43
CA LEU A 42 -6.13 -1.17 6.36
C LEU A 42 -7.12 -1.08 5.18
N GLU A 43 -7.77 0.07 5.00
CA GLU A 43 -8.64 0.31 3.85
C GLU A 43 -7.87 0.27 2.52
N LEU A 44 -6.64 0.80 2.49
CA LEU A 44 -5.74 0.64 1.33
C LEU A 44 -5.50 -0.84 1.00
N MET A 45 -5.23 -1.67 2.01
CA MET A 45 -5.02 -3.11 1.81
C MET A 45 -6.31 -3.82 1.38
N TYR A 46 -7.49 -3.41 1.88
CA TYR A 46 -8.78 -3.91 1.38
C TYR A 46 -9.02 -3.54 -0.08
N LEU A 47 -8.71 -2.30 -0.47
CA LEU A 47 -8.79 -1.84 -1.86
C LEU A 47 -7.92 -2.72 -2.77
N ILE A 48 -6.64 -2.88 -2.43
CA ILE A 48 -5.68 -3.73 -3.16
C ILE A 48 -6.22 -5.16 -3.29
N THR A 49 -6.69 -5.73 -2.18
CA THR A 49 -7.24 -7.09 -2.14
C THR A 49 -8.46 -7.23 -3.03
N ASN A 50 -9.38 -6.26 -2.99
CA ASN A 50 -10.61 -6.28 -3.79
C ASN A 50 -10.30 -6.12 -5.29
N LEU A 51 -9.34 -5.26 -5.65
CA LEU A 51 -8.88 -5.12 -7.03
C LEU A 51 -8.32 -6.45 -7.57
N ILE A 52 -7.47 -7.13 -6.79
CA ILE A 52 -6.93 -8.45 -7.15
C ILE A 52 -8.05 -9.47 -7.30
N LYS A 53 -8.96 -9.57 -6.33
CA LYS A 53 -10.08 -10.53 -6.37
C LYS A 53 -10.96 -10.33 -7.60
N VAL A 54 -11.30 -9.08 -7.92
CA VAL A 54 -12.09 -8.75 -9.11
C VAL A 54 -11.32 -9.15 -10.38
N CYS A 55 -10.01 -8.89 -10.46
CA CYS A 55 -9.21 -9.33 -11.59
C CYS A 55 -9.14 -10.85 -11.72
N ILE A 56 -9.12 -11.59 -10.60
CA ILE A 56 -9.16 -13.05 -10.60
C ILE A 56 -10.52 -13.53 -11.14
N LEU A 57 -11.63 -13.03 -10.59
CA LEU A 57 -12.99 -13.37 -11.05
C LEU A 57 -13.18 -13.08 -12.54
N ALA A 58 -12.68 -11.93 -12.99
CA ALA A 58 -12.69 -11.52 -14.39
C ALA A 58 -11.90 -12.50 -15.31
N LEU A 59 -10.85 -13.15 -14.80
CA LEU A 59 -10.05 -14.11 -15.56
C LEU A 59 -10.58 -15.54 -15.50
N GLU A 60 -11.45 -15.86 -14.54
CA GLU A 60 -12.08 -17.17 -14.44
C GLU A 60 -13.04 -17.40 -15.61
N GLU A 61 -12.97 -18.58 -16.24
CA GLU A 61 -13.70 -18.92 -17.49
C GLU A 61 -15.24 -18.84 -17.38
N ASN A 62 -15.79 -18.63 -16.18
CA ASN A 62 -17.22 -18.56 -15.90
C ASN A 62 -17.84 -17.18 -16.13
N GLU A 63 -17.03 -16.10 -16.19
CA GLU A 63 -17.50 -14.78 -16.59
C GLU A 63 -17.13 -14.54 -18.06
N CYS A 64 -18.11 -14.64 -18.96
CA CYS A 64 -17.95 -14.26 -20.36
C CYS A 64 -17.69 -12.74 -20.48
N LEU A 65 -16.48 -12.30 -20.15
CA LEU A 65 -15.99 -10.97 -20.48
C LEU A 65 -16.02 -10.85 -22.00
N ASN A 66 -17.05 -10.17 -22.52
CA ASN A 66 -17.18 -9.96 -23.94
C ASN A 66 -16.69 -8.55 -24.31
N ASP A 67 -16.16 -8.42 -25.52
CA ASP A 67 -15.66 -7.16 -26.07
C ASP A 67 -16.75 -6.08 -26.21
N LYS A 68 -18.03 -6.44 -26.06
CA LYS A 68 -19.14 -5.47 -26.11
C LYS A 68 -19.27 -4.68 -24.81
N GLN A 69 -18.90 -5.26 -23.67
CA GLN A 69 -18.94 -4.62 -22.36
C GLN A 69 -17.61 -4.00 -21.99
N ILE A 70 -16.51 -4.71 -22.25
CA ILE A 70 -15.15 -4.26 -21.94
C ILE A 70 -14.27 -4.56 -23.16
N PRO A 71 -13.83 -3.54 -23.92
CA PRO A 71 -12.93 -3.76 -25.06
C PRO A 71 -11.61 -4.37 -24.59
N GLN A 72 -11.12 -5.43 -25.23
CA GLN A 72 -9.85 -6.09 -24.87
C GLN A 72 -9.78 -6.48 -23.37
N PRO A 73 -10.70 -7.32 -22.85
CA PRO A 73 -10.82 -7.56 -21.42
C PRO A 73 -9.54 -8.04 -20.76
N LYS A 74 -8.80 -8.95 -21.41
CA LYS A 74 -7.50 -9.45 -20.91
C LYS A 74 -6.46 -8.33 -20.75
N TYR A 75 -6.42 -7.41 -21.70
CA TYR A 75 -5.52 -6.25 -21.63
C TYR A 75 -5.91 -5.33 -20.48
N ASN A 76 -7.20 -4.99 -20.36
CA ASN A 76 -7.67 -4.11 -19.29
C ASN A 76 -7.48 -4.72 -17.90
N VAL A 77 -7.72 -6.02 -17.72
CA VAL A 77 -7.41 -6.72 -16.47
C VAL A 77 -5.91 -6.66 -16.16
N ASN A 78 -5.05 -6.84 -17.16
CA ASN A 78 -3.60 -6.70 -16.98
C ASN A 78 -3.21 -5.29 -16.51
N GLU A 79 -3.80 -4.25 -17.10
CA GLU A 79 -3.55 -2.86 -16.72
C GLU A 79 -4.03 -2.57 -15.28
N VAL A 80 -5.20 -3.06 -14.86
CA VAL A 80 -5.67 -2.93 -13.47
C VAL A 80 -4.70 -3.61 -12.50
N LEU A 81 -4.19 -4.79 -12.83
CA LEU A 81 -3.18 -5.47 -12.02
C LEU A 81 -1.88 -4.65 -11.92
N ARG A 82 -1.42 -4.04 -13.02
CA ARG A 82 -0.24 -3.14 -13.02
C ARG A 82 -0.45 -1.93 -12.12
N HIS A 83 -1.62 -1.30 -12.16
CA HIS A 83 -1.96 -0.21 -11.26
C HIS A 83 -2.05 -0.68 -9.81
N THR A 84 -2.60 -1.86 -9.56
CA THR A 84 -2.73 -2.45 -8.23
C THR A 84 -1.35 -2.71 -7.60
N LEU A 85 -0.35 -3.15 -8.38
CA LEU A 85 1.03 -3.30 -7.90
C LEU A 85 1.63 -1.97 -7.40
N GLN A 86 1.28 -0.84 -8.03
CA GLN A 86 1.75 0.48 -7.61
C GLN A 86 1.12 0.97 -6.30
N LEU A 87 0.05 0.32 -5.83
CA LEU A 87 -0.61 0.67 -4.57
C LEU A 87 -0.02 -0.05 -3.36
N ILE A 88 0.78 -1.10 -3.56
CA ILE A 88 1.32 -1.92 -2.46
C ILE A 88 2.27 -1.06 -1.60
N PRO A 89 1.96 -0.85 -0.30
CA PRO A 89 2.71 0.06 0.55
C PRO A 89 3.92 -0.65 1.17
N PHE A 90 4.95 -0.94 0.38
CA PHE A 90 6.12 -1.71 0.83
C PHE A 90 6.93 -0.97 1.91
N GLU A 91 7.09 0.34 1.79
CA GLU A 91 7.78 1.17 2.77
C GLU A 91 7.08 1.11 4.14
N GLU A 92 5.74 1.11 4.15
CA GLU A 92 4.95 0.98 5.38
C GLU A 92 5.09 -0.41 6.00
N HIS A 93 5.26 -1.46 5.19
CA HIS A 93 5.57 -2.79 5.73
C HIS A 93 6.96 -2.80 6.38
N GLN A 94 7.95 -2.15 5.78
CA GLN A 94 9.27 -1.98 6.38
C GLN A 94 9.20 -1.16 7.69
N PHE A 95 8.31 -0.17 7.80
CA PHE A 95 8.04 0.52 9.07
C PHE A 95 7.60 -0.46 10.15
N ILE A 96 6.66 -1.35 9.83
CA ILE A 96 6.15 -2.36 10.78
C ILE A 96 7.29 -3.26 11.26
N ASP A 97 8.09 -3.79 10.34
CA ASP A 97 9.22 -4.66 10.68
C ASP A 97 10.21 -3.96 11.63
N GLN A 98 10.59 -2.71 11.32
CA GLN A 98 11.50 -1.93 12.17
C GLN A 98 10.92 -1.60 13.55
N VAL A 99 9.59 -1.44 13.65
CA VAL A 99 8.92 -1.22 14.93
C VAL A 99 8.91 -2.50 15.76
N VAL A 100 8.64 -3.67 15.15
CA VAL A 100 8.73 -4.97 15.82
C VAL A 100 10.14 -5.20 16.36
N ASP A 101 11.17 -5.02 15.53
CA ASP A 101 12.57 -5.13 15.95
C ASP A 101 12.89 -4.20 17.13
N LEU A 102 12.38 -2.96 17.10
CA LEU A 102 12.59 -2.01 18.18
C LEU A 102 11.94 -2.48 19.48
N LEU A 103 10.75 -3.08 19.41
CA LEU A 103 10.03 -3.60 20.57
C LEU A 103 10.75 -4.81 21.17
N ASP A 104 11.22 -5.74 20.34
CA ASP A 104 11.94 -6.93 20.79
C ASP A 104 13.24 -6.57 21.51
N ASN A 105 14.00 -5.62 20.96
CA ASN A 105 15.19 -5.07 21.61
C ASN A 105 14.89 -4.41 22.96
N LEU A 106 13.72 -3.78 23.11
CA LEU A 106 13.31 -3.17 24.38
C LEU A 106 12.88 -4.20 25.43
N ASN A 107 12.36 -5.34 24.99
CA ASN A 107 11.94 -6.43 25.87
C ASN A 107 13.14 -7.26 26.34
N GLY A 108 14.10 -7.56 25.45
CA GLY A 108 15.33 -8.29 25.79
C GLY A 108 16.28 -7.53 26.73
N ASP A 109 16.22 -6.20 26.74
CA ASP A 109 16.94 -5.33 27.69
C ASP A 109 16.41 -5.42 29.14
N ASN A 110 15.28 -6.09 29.42
CA ASN A 110 14.68 -6.19 30.76
C ASN A 110 14.98 -7.52 31.48
N ASP A 111 15.66 -8.46 30.82
CA ASP A 111 16.01 -9.79 31.37
C ASP A 111 17.49 -9.90 31.82
N GLY A 112 18.19 -8.78 32.01
CA GLY A 112 19.56 -8.71 32.57
C GLY A 112 19.75 -7.56 33.54
#